data_AF-A0A158AZL9-F1
#
_entry.id   AF-A0A158AZL9-F1
#
_cell.length_a   1.000
_cell.length_b   1.000
_cell.length_c   1.000
_cell.angle_alpha   90.00
_cell.angle_beta   90.00
_cell.angle_gamma   90.00
#
_symmetry.space_group_name_H-M   'P 1'
#
loop_
_entity.id
_entity.type
_entity.pdbx_description
1 polymer ?
#
loop_
_entity_poly.entity_id
_entity_poly.type
_entity_poly.pdbx_seq_one_letter_code
_entity_poly.pdbx_strand_id
1 'polypeptide(L)' 'MPNRKALEELERLDRHIAICGQRIAEQRRRIASIKMWGWDTEDSESLLRNLINSLRALDQLRETVRKEVDEPER' A
#
# COMPACT_ATOMS: atom_id res chain seq x y z
N MET A 1 16.76 2.00 -24.02
CA MET A 1 16.59 0.77 -23.22
C MET A 1 15.92 1.18 -21.93
N PRO A 2 14.76 0.63 -21.52
CA PRO A 2 14.16 1.00 -20.25
C PRO A 2 15.12 0.65 -19.11
N ASN A 3 15.18 1.51 -18.09
CA ASN A 3 16.05 1.31 -16.94
C ASN A 3 15.62 0.04 -16.19
N ARG A 4 16.36 -1.06 -16.40
CA ARG A 4 16.03 -2.39 -15.86
C ARG A 4 15.84 -2.38 -14.33
N LYS A 5 16.61 -1.55 -13.62
CA LYS A 5 16.47 -1.39 -12.16
C LYS A 5 15.14 -0.75 -11.77
N ALA A 6 14.69 0.24 -12.53
CA ALA A 6 13.42 0.91 -12.28
C ALA A 6 12.23 -0.02 -12.58
N LEU A 7 12.32 -0.88 -13.59
CA LEU A 7 11.32 -1.93 -13.85
C LEU A 7 11.25 -2.95 -12.69
N GLU A 8 12.39 -3.44 -12.20
CA GLU A 8 12.44 -4.36 -11.07
C GLU A 8 11.86 -3.74 -9.78
N GLU A 9 12.12 -2.45 -9.52
CA GLU A 9 11.54 -1.73 -8.39
C GLU A 9 10.03 -1.51 -8.56
N LEU A 10 9.53 -1.23 -9.77
CA LEU A 10 8.08 -1.16 -10.03
C LEU A 10 7.38 -2.48 -9.71
N GLU A 11 7.92 -3.61 -10.16
CA GLU A 11 7.34 -4.92 -9.83
C GLU A 11 7.34 -5.19 -8.32
N ARG A 12 8.39 -4.74 -7.62
CA ARG A 12 8.47 -4.84 -6.16
C ARG A 12 7.41 -3.97 -5.47
N LEU A 13 7.23 -2.73 -5.92
CA LEU A 13 6.21 -1.82 -5.41
C LEU A 13 4.80 -2.38 -5.65
N ASP A 14 4.53 -2.91 -6.84
CA ASP A 14 3.23 -3.52 -7.17
C ASP A 14 2.90 -4.70 -6.24
N ARG A 15 3.89 -5.55 -5.94
CA ARG A 15 3.72 -6.63 -4.94
C ARG A 15 3.43 -6.08 -3.55
N HIS A 16 4.14 -5.05 -3.10
CA HIS A 16 3.93 -4.45 -1.78
C HIS A 16 2.56 -3.77 -1.67
N ILE A 17 2.12 -3.07 -2.71
CA ILE A 17 0.79 -2.45 -2.83
C ILE A 17 -0.29 -3.52 -2.69
N ALA A 18 -0.17 -4.63 -3.42
CA ALA A 18 -1.12 -5.75 -3.34
C ALA A 18 -1.20 -6.34 -1.92
N ILE A 19 -0.06 -6.59 -1.28
CA ILE A 19 0.00 -7.10 0.10
C ILE A 19 -0.63 -6.10 1.08
N CYS A 20 -0.34 -4.81 0.93
CA CYS A 20 -0.91 -3.77 1.78
C CYS A 20 -2.44 -3.71 1.64
N GLY A 21 -2.95 -3.79 0.39
CA GLY A 21 -4.38 -3.88 0.10
C GLY A 21 -5.07 -5.08 0.76
N GLN A 22 -4.43 -6.26 0.70
CA GLN A 22 -4.94 -7.47 1.39
C GLN A 22 -5.03 -7.26 2.91
N ARG A 23 -3.98 -6.71 3.53
CA ARG A 23 -3.96 -6.42 4.97
C ARG A 23 -5.02 -5.39 5.38
N ILE A 24 -5.28 -4.37 4.55
CA ILE A 24 -6.37 -3.41 4.78
C ILE A 24 -7.72 -4.13 4.78
N ALA A 25 -7.97 -5.02 3.83
CA ALA A 25 -9.23 -5.78 3.75
C ALA A 25 -9.41 -6.71 4.96
N GLU A 26 -8.35 -7.38 5.41
CA GLU A 26 -8.35 -8.19 6.63
C GLU A 26 -8.62 -7.34 7.88
N GLN A 27 -7.94 -6.20 8.02
CA GLN A 27 -8.12 -5.33 9.17
C GLN A 27 -9.53 -4.73 9.23
N ARG A 28 -10.14 -4.40 8.08
CA ARG A 28 -11.55 -3.98 8.02
C ARG A 28 -12.50 -5.08 8.51
N ARG A 29 -12.29 -6.33 8.08
CA ARG A 29 -13.07 -7.48 8.57
C ARG A 29 -12.89 -7.69 10.08
N ARG A 30 -11.67 -7.54 10.58
CA ARG A 30 -11.36 -7.63 12.01
C ARG A 30 -12.09 -6.56 12.82
N ILE A 31 -12.03 -5.29 12.41
CA ILE A 31 -12.75 -4.19 13.07
C ILE A 31 -14.25 -4.46 13.08
N ALA A 32 -14.83 -4.88 11.95
CA ALA A 32 -16.26 -5.21 11.88
C ALA A 32 -16.64 -6.33 12.87
N SER A 33 -15.81 -7.36 13.00
CA SER A 33 -16.00 -8.42 13.99
C SER A 33 -15.94 -7.87 15.41
N ILE A 34 -14.93 -7.08 15.77
CA ILE A 34 -14.77 -6.50 17.11
C ILE A 34 -15.97 -5.60 17.47
N LYS A 35 -16.44 -4.76 16.54
CA LYS A 35 -17.63 -3.91 16.73
C LYS A 35 -18.89 -4.72 16.98
N MET A 36 -19.04 -5.88 16.34
CA MET A 36 -20.18 -6.77 16.55
C MET A 36 -20.27 -7.26 18.00
N TRP A 37 -19.14 -7.44 18.67
CA TRP A 37 -19.06 -7.85 20.09
C TRP A 37 -19.08 -6.66 21.06
N GLY A 38 -19.22 -5.42 20.57
CA GLY A 38 -19.24 -4.21 21.39
C GLY A 38 -17.89 -3.86 22.03
N TRP A 39 -16.80 -4.41 21.50
CA TRP A 39 -15.45 -4.15 22.01
C TRP A 39 -14.85 -2.89 21.39
N ASP A 40 -13.91 -2.29 22.11
CA ASP A 40 -13.17 -1.13 21.62
C ASP A 40 -12.34 -1.49 20.37
N THR A 41 -12.32 -0.56 19.41
CA THR A 41 -11.62 -0.69 18.13
C THR A 41 -10.59 0.40 17.89
N GLU A 42 -10.35 1.31 18.83
CA GLU A 42 -9.48 2.48 18.60
C GLU A 42 -8.11 2.11 18.04
N ASP A 43 -7.41 1.16 18.67
CA ASP A 43 -6.12 0.66 18.21
C ASP A 43 -6.20 0.02 16.83
N SER A 44 -7.27 -0.75 16.59
CA SER A 44 -7.47 -1.43 15.31
C SER A 44 -7.76 -0.44 14.17
N GLU A 45 -8.50 0.63 14.45
CA GLU A 45 -8.77 1.71 13.52
C GLU A 45 -7.52 2.56 13.27
N SER A 46 -6.69 2.79 14.31
CA SER A 46 -5.39 3.45 14.18
C SER A 46 -4.47 2.65 13.24
N LEU A 47 -4.39 1.33 13.43
CA LEU A 47 -3.65 0.45 12.53
C LEU A 47 -4.18 0.52 11.09
N LEU A 48 -5.51 0.53 10.90
CA LEU A 48 -6.12 0.66 9.59
C LEU A 48 -5.74 1.98 8.91
N ARG A 49 -5.76 3.10 9.65
CA ARG A 49 -5.32 4.41 9.13
C ARG A 49 -3.86 4.37 8.70
N ASN A 50 -2.98 3.76 9.50
CA ASN A 50 -1.57 3.61 9.16
C ASN A 50 -1.37 2.79 7.87
N LEU A 51 -2.09 1.67 7.73
CA LEU A 51 -2.04 0.86 6.50
C LEU A 51 -2.51 1.65 5.27
N ILE A 52 -3.59 2.43 5.38
CA ILE A 52 -4.09 3.29 4.29
C ILE A 52 -3.04 4.35 3.91
N ASN A 53 -2.38 4.96 4.90
CA ASN A 53 -1.33 5.95 4.65
C ASN A 53 -0.11 5.31 3.98
N SER A 54 0.30 4.12 4.42
CA SER A 54 1.38 3.36 3.78
C SER A 54 1.04 3.00 2.33
N LEU A 55 -0.20 2.59 2.05
CA LEU A 55 -0.64 2.30 0.68
C LEU A 55 -0.52 3.54 -0.21
N ARG A 56 -1.01 4.70 0.26
CA ARG A 56 -0.88 5.97 -0.48
C ARG A 56 0.56 6.35 -0.76
N ALA A 57 1.45 6.18 0.22
CA ALA A 57 2.88 6.45 0.04
C ALA A 57 3.51 5.50 -0.99
N LEU A 58 3.13 4.22 -0.99
CA LEU A 58 3.59 3.25 -1.99
C LEU A 58 3.08 3.60 -3.40
N ASP A 59 1.81 4.02 -3.52
CA ASP A 59 1.26 4.47 -4.81
C ASP A 59 2.01 5.71 -5.34
N GLN A 60 2.29 6.69 -4.48
CA GLN A 60 3.07 7.88 -4.86
C GLN A 60 4.50 7.54 -5.29
N LEU A 61 5.14 6.60 -4.57
CA LEU A 61 6.47 6.12 -4.94
C LEU A 61 6.44 5.39 -6.29
N ARG A 62 5.43 4.54 -6.51
CA ARG A 62 5.22 3.84 -7.79
C ARG A 62 5.05 4.83 -8.94
N GLU A 63 4.23 5.87 -8.77
CA GLU A 63 4.08 6.92 -9.79
C GLU A 63 5.40 7.64 -10.09
N THR A 64 6.24 7.85 -9.07
CA THR A 64 7.55 8.50 -9.23
C THR A 64 8.51 7.62 -10.02
N VAL A 65 8.66 6.34 -9.63
CA VAL A 65 9.51 5.38 -10.36
C VAL A 65 8.99 5.14 -11.78
N ARG A 66 7.67 5.14 -11.98
CA ARG A 66 7.08 5.01 -13.32
C ARG A 66 7.49 6.17 -14.24
N LYS A 67 7.50 7.40 -13.73
CA LYS A 67 7.98 8.56 -14.50
C LYS A 67 9.45 8.42 -14.88
N GLU A 68 10.30 7.88 -14.00
CA GLU A 68 11.72 7.62 -14.32
C GLU A 68 11.92 6.52 -15.39
N VAL A 69 10.96 5.58 -15.51
CA VAL A 69 10.96 4.59 -16.60
C VAL A 69 10.53 5.23 -17.93
N ASP A 70 9.53 6.11 -17.90
CA ASP A 70 8.96 6.76 -19.09
C ASP A 70 9.81 7.96 -19.58
N GLU A 71 10.53 8.64 -18.68
CA GLU A 71 11.45 9.75 -18.96
C GLU A 71 12.88 9.41 -18.50
N PRO A 72 13.59 8.49 -19.18
CA PRO A 72 14.91 8.01 -18.76
C PRO A 72 16.03 9.02 -19.08
N GLU A 73 15.98 10.22 -18.50
CA GLU A 73 16.98 11.31 -18.61
C GLU A 73 16.73 12.36 -19.72
N ARG A 74 16.84 13.63 -19.32
CA ARG A 74 17.50 14.66 -20.13
C ARG A 74 18.99 14.58 -19.87
#